data_AF-A0A535MSP2-F1
#
_entry.id   AF-A0A535MSP2-F1
#
_cell.length_a   1.000
_cell.length_b   1.000
_cell.length_c   1.000
_cell.angle_alpha   90.00
_cell.angle_beta   90.00
_cell.angle_gamma   90.00
#
_symmetry.space_group_name_H-M   'P 1'
#
loop_
_entity.id
_entity.type
_entity.pdbx_description
1 polymer ?
#
loop_
_entity_poly.entity_id
_entity_poly.type
_entity_poly.pdbx_seq_one_letter_code
_entity_poly.pdbx_strand_id
1 'polypeptide(L)'
;MRGRTIANVGMVAAFTAVCLAGISFLAIGLGLEVPGKGGWRLNADFLAAEGVVPEADVALNGVKVGRVVAITGHPGSATVTMAINGDVRLRQDVKAMARPKTQLGEKFV
;
A
#
# COMPACT_ATOMS: atom_id res chain seq x y z
N MET A 1 11.60 36.14 -32.53
CA MET A 1 11.55 34.66 -32.48
C MET A 1 11.55 34.06 -31.07
N ARG A 2 12.13 34.72 -30.04
CA ARG A 2 12.20 34.20 -28.65
C ARG A 2 10.86 34.04 -27.91
N GLY A 3 9.84 34.86 -28.20
CA GLY A 3 8.55 34.83 -27.48
C GLY A 3 7.70 33.56 -27.70
N ARG A 4 7.72 33.00 -28.91
CA ARG A 4 6.99 31.74 -29.21
C ARG A 4 7.63 30.53 -28.53
N THR A 5 8.94 30.52 -28.35
CA THR A 5 9.65 29.42 -27.68
C THR A 5 9.30 29.36 -26.19
N ILE A 6 9.21 30.53 -25.51
CA ILE A 6 8.84 30.60 -24.09
C ILE A 6 7.39 30.13 -23.89
N ALA A 7 6.48 30.53 -24.78
CA ALA A 7 5.08 30.07 -24.74
C ALA A 7 4.96 28.56 -24.95
N ASN A 8 5.69 27.99 -25.92
CA ASN A 8 5.69 26.56 -26.18
C ASN A 8 6.29 25.76 -25.02
N VAL A 9 7.41 26.23 -24.44
CA VAL A 9 8.03 25.59 -23.27
C VAL A 9 7.10 25.64 -22.06
N GLY A 10 6.40 26.75 -21.84
CA GLY A 10 5.39 26.86 -20.79
C GLY A 10 4.24 25.86 -20.97
N MET A 11 3.75 25.69 -22.21
CA MET A 11 2.69 24.73 -22.53
C MET A 11 3.15 23.29 -22.32
N VAL A 12 4.35 22.93 -22.76
CA VAL A 12 4.92 21.59 -22.54
C VAL A 12 5.12 21.30 -21.06
N ALA A 13 5.67 22.25 -20.30
CA ALA A 13 5.86 22.10 -18.86
C ALA A 13 4.54 21.91 -18.11
N ALA A 14 3.51 22.68 -18.47
CA ALA A 14 2.17 22.54 -17.89
C ALA A 14 1.56 21.16 -18.22
N PHE A 15 1.67 20.71 -19.47
CA PHE A 15 1.18 19.39 -19.88
C PHE A 15 1.90 18.26 -19.14
N THR A 16 3.23 18.33 -19.04
CA THR A 16 4.04 17.36 -18.28
C THR A 16 3.62 17.33 -16.81
N ALA A 17 3.42 18.48 -16.17
CA ALA A 17 2.97 18.56 -14.78
C ALA A 17 1.60 17.91 -14.56
N VAL A 18 0.65 18.11 -15.48
CA VAL A 18 -0.68 17.47 -15.41
C VAL A 18 -0.58 15.96 -15.58
N CYS A 19 0.19 15.48 -16.56
CA CYS A 19 0.45 14.05 -16.72
C CYS A 19 1.08 13.43 -15.46
N LEU A 20 2.09 14.09 -14.90
CA LEU A 20 2.77 13.61 -13.70
C LEU A 20 1.80 13.55 -12.52
N ALA A 21 1.00 14.60 -12.31
CA ALA A 21 -0.01 14.65 -11.26
C ALA A 21 -1.08 13.55 -11.42
N GLY A 22 -1.54 13.30 -12.65
CA GLY A 22 -2.49 12.23 -12.93
C GLY A 22 -1.92 10.85 -12.64
N ILE A 23 -0.68 10.59 -13.07
CA ILE A 23 0.02 9.32 -12.78
C ILE A 23 0.23 9.17 -11.28
N SER A 24 0.69 10.21 -10.59
CA SER A 24 0.86 10.19 -9.13
C SER A 24 -0.47 9.93 -8.41
N PHE A 25 -1.57 10.55 -8.83
CA PHE A 25 -2.88 10.34 -8.23
C PHE A 25 -3.36 8.89 -8.39
N LEU A 26 -3.23 8.34 -9.59
CA LEU A 26 -3.56 6.93 -9.85
C LEU A 26 -2.64 5.99 -9.08
N ALA A 27 -1.33 6.27 -9.04
CA ALA A 27 -0.36 5.50 -8.26
C ALA A 27 -0.77 5.42 -6.78
N ILE A 28 -1.17 6.54 -6.17
CA ILE A 28 -1.65 6.57 -4.78
C ILE A 28 -2.94 5.77 -4.62
N GLY A 29 -3.89 5.89 -5.57
CA GLY A 29 -5.13 5.11 -5.58
C GLY A 29 -4.90 3.60 -5.70
N LEU A 30 -3.85 3.19 -6.43
CA LEU A 30 -3.39 1.82 -6.56
C LEU A 30 -2.57 1.34 -5.35
N GLY A 31 -2.25 2.24 -4.42
CA GLY A 31 -1.55 1.92 -3.18
C GLY A 31 -0.02 2.00 -3.24
N LEU A 32 0.55 2.74 -4.20
CA LEU A 32 1.97 3.12 -4.14
C LEU A 32 2.22 3.99 -2.90
N GLU A 33 3.23 3.61 -2.14
CA GLU A 33 3.70 4.35 -0.97
C GLU A 33 4.15 5.75 -1.39
N VAL A 34 3.52 6.77 -0.79
CA VAL A 34 3.89 8.16 -1.01
C VAL A 34 5.23 8.41 -0.32
N PRO A 35 6.27 8.88 -1.04
CA PRO A 35 7.53 9.24 -0.40
C PRO A 35 7.27 10.34 0.63
N GLY A 36 7.43 10.04 1.92
CA GLY A 36 7.24 10.99 3.03
C GLY A 36 6.10 10.67 4.01
N LYS A 37 5.19 9.74 3.69
CA LYS A 37 4.32 9.13 4.72
C LYS A 37 5.16 8.08 5.45
N GLY A 38 5.69 8.43 6.62
CA GLY A 38 6.57 7.61 7.45
C GLY A 38 5.93 6.32 7.95
N GLY A 39 5.64 5.39 7.04
CA GLY A 39 5.14 4.08 7.34
C GLY A 39 6.19 3.21 8.01
N TRP A 40 5.73 2.20 8.73
CA TRP A 40 6.59 1.24 9.42
C TRP A 40 6.19 -0.18 9.05
N ARG A 41 7.17 -1.09 9.11
CA ARG A 41 6.98 -2.49 8.74
C ARG A 41 6.74 -3.31 10.00
N LEU A 42 5.67 -4.08 10.00
CA LEU A 42 5.32 -5.04 11.04
C LEU A 42 5.44 -6.46 10.47
N ASN A 43 6.18 -7.33 11.16
CA ASN A 43 6.17 -8.76 10.86
C ASN A 43 5.23 -9.44 11.85
N ALA A 44 4.30 -10.24 11.33
CA ALA A 44 3.43 -11.08 12.13
C ALA A 44 3.55 -12.53 11.66
N ASP A 45 3.71 -13.44 12.62
CA ASP A 45 3.79 -14.87 12.37
C ASP A 45 2.40 -15.51 12.50
N PHE A 46 1.99 -16.21 11.46
CA PHE A 46 0.72 -16.93 11.39
C PHE A 46 0.98 -18.43 11.33
N LEU A 47 0.16 -19.22 12.05
CA LEU A 47 0.22 -20.69 12.02
C LEU A 47 -0.25 -21.26 10.67
N ALA A 48 -1.18 -20.57 10.01
CA ALA A 48 -1.61 -20.90 8.66
C ALA A 48 -1.97 -19.60 7.93
N ALA A 49 -1.13 -19.17 6.98
CA ALA A 49 -1.41 -18.04 6.09
C ALA A 49 -2.00 -18.47 4.75
N GLU A 50 -2.61 -19.65 4.68
CA GLU A 50 -3.27 -20.12 3.45
C GLU A 50 -4.32 -19.09 3.01
N GLY A 51 -4.11 -18.45 1.86
CA GLY A 51 -5.02 -17.48 1.26
C GLY A 51 -4.68 -16.00 1.50
N VAL A 52 -3.65 -15.67 2.26
CA VAL A 52 -3.10 -14.31 2.28
C VAL A 52 -2.25 -14.12 1.03
N VAL A 53 -2.55 -13.09 0.25
CA VAL A 53 -1.81 -12.74 -0.96
C VAL A 53 -0.93 -11.51 -0.73
N PRO A 54 0.21 -11.38 -1.43
CA PRO A 54 0.93 -10.12 -1.53
C PRO A 54 -0.02 -9.01 -2.00
N GLU A 55 0.20 -7.77 -1.54
CA GLU A 55 -0.70 -6.63 -1.74
C GLU A 55 -2.08 -6.70 -1.06
N ALA A 56 -2.36 -7.74 -0.26
CA ALA A 56 -3.57 -7.75 0.55
C ALA A 56 -3.63 -6.49 1.43
N ASP A 57 -4.80 -5.84 1.43
CA ASP A 57 -5.06 -4.72 2.30
C ASP A 57 -4.99 -5.16 3.77
N VAL A 58 -4.50 -4.26 4.63
CA VAL A 58 -4.50 -4.45 6.10
C VAL A 58 -5.48 -3.45 6.70
N ALA A 59 -6.41 -3.92 7.52
CA ALA A 59 -7.41 -3.07 8.16
C ALA A 59 -7.42 -3.21 9.68
N LEU A 60 -7.60 -2.07 10.33
CA LEU A 60 -7.87 -1.98 11.75
C LEU A 60 -9.33 -1.53 11.90
N ASN A 61 -10.17 -2.35 12.55
CA ASN A 61 -11.60 -2.08 12.71
C ASN A 61 -12.35 -1.75 11.40
N GLY A 62 -11.95 -2.38 10.29
CA GLY A 62 -12.57 -2.16 8.97
C GLY A 62 -12.04 -0.95 8.19
N VAL A 63 -11.11 -0.17 8.77
CA VAL A 63 -10.44 0.94 8.07
C VAL A 63 -9.11 0.45 7.53
N LYS A 64 -8.86 0.64 6.24
CA LYS A 64 -7.56 0.32 5.60
C LYS A 64 -6.46 1.18 6.21
N VAL A 65 -5.51 0.52 6.89
CA VAL A 65 -4.38 1.14 7.58
C VAL A 65 -3.03 0.82 6.93
N GLY A 66 -3.00 -0.14 6.01
CA GLY A 66 -1.77 -0.60 5.40
C GLY A 66 -1.98 -1.66 4.33
N ARG A 67 -0.90 -2.37 4.02
CA ARG A 67 -0.84 -3.42 3.00
C ARG A 67 0.22 -4.48 3.35
N VAL A 68 -0.01 -5.71 2.92
CA VAL A 68 0.98 -6.80 2.95
C VAL A 68 2.03 -6.59 1.87
N VAL A 69 3.29 -6.47 2.28
CA VAL A 69 4.46 -6.27 1.40
C VAL A 69 5.06 -7.61 0.97
N ALA A 70 5.16 -8.56 1.90
CA ALA A 70 5.80 -9.84 1.64
C ALA A 70 5.21 -10.94 2.52
N ILE A 71 5.30 -12.17 2.04
CA ILE A 71 4.89 -13.37 2.75
C ILE A 71 6.03 -14.37 2.62
N THR A 72 6.55 -14.83 3.75
CA THR A 72 7.59 -15.84 3.81
C THR A 72 7.02 -17.09 4.48
N GLY A 73 6.75 -18.11 3.68
CA GLY A 73 6.28 -19.41 4.17
C GLY A 73 7.42 -20.21 4.80
N HIS A 74 7.15 -20.81 5.95
CA HIS A 74 7.99 -21.76 6.66
C HIS A 74 7.22 -23.08 6.85
N PRO A 75 7.88 -24.20 7.19
CA PRO A 75 7.18 -25.45 7.46
C PRO A 75 6.20 -25.29 8.64
N GLY A 76 4.89 -25.26 8.35
CA GLY A 76 3.83 -25.12 9.35
C GLY A 76 3.63 -23.71 9.94
N SER A 77 4.23 -22.68 9.34
CA SER A 77 3.99 -21.28 9.73
C SER A 77 4.29 -20.32 8.57
N ALA A 78 3.83 -19.08 8.63
CA ALA A 78 4.14 -18.08 7.63
C ALA A 78 4.30 -16.72 8.28
N THR A 79 5.40 -16.05 7.95
CA THR A 79 5.69 -14.68 8.39
C THR A 79 5.15 -13.73 7.34
N VAL A 80 4.26 -12.83 7.73
CA VAL A 80 3.69 -11.80 6.86
C VAL A 80 4.28 -10.45 7.25
N THR A 81 4.95 -9.81 6.29
CA THR A 81 5.45 -8.44 6.43
C THR A 81 4.39 -7.46 5.93
N MET A 82 3.92 -6.60 6.82
CA MET A 82 2.92 -5.57 6.54
C MET A 82 3.55 -4.18 6.62
N ALA A 83 3.23 -3.29 5.69
CA ALA A 83 3.52 -1.87 5.79
C ALA A 83 2.28 -1.15 6.33
N ILE A 84 2.45 -0.45 7.44
CA ILE A 84 1.39 0.33 8.10
C ILE A 84 1.70 1.81 7.96
N ASN A 85 0.66 2.62 7.72
CA ASN A 85 0.77 4.07 7.66
C ASN A 85 1.26 4.65 9.00
N GLY A 86 2.19 5.61 8.96
CA GLY A 86 2.81 6.22 10.14
C GLY A 86 1.87 6.94 11.10
N ASP A 87 0.71 7.39 10.61
CA ASP A 87 -0.33 8.03 11.43
C ASP A 87 -1.06 7.05 12.36
N VAL A 88 -0.86 5.74 12.18
CA VAL A 88 -1.55 4.69 12.94
C VAL A 88 -0.70 4.24 14.12
N ARG A 89 -1.21 4.51 15.33
CA ARG A 89 -0.62 4.01 16.58
C ARG A 89 -1.24 2.66 16.94
N LEU A 90 -0.46 1.59 16.79
CA LEU A 90 -0.84 0.26 17.29
C LEU A 90 -0.38 0.08 18.74
N ARG A 91 -1.24 -0.52 19.58
CA ARG A 91 -0.84 -0.97 20.92
C ARG A 91 -0.09 -2.29 20.84
N GLN A 92 0.65 -2.63 21.90
CA GLN A 92 1.43 -3.86 21.99
C GLN A 92 0.57 -5.13 22.14
N ASP A 93 -0.71 -5.00 22.49
CA ASP A 93 -1.66 -6.11 22.69
C ASP A 93 -2.52 -6.41 21.44
N VAL A 94 -2.21 -5.80 20.30
CA VAL A 94 -2.97 -6.01 19.06
C VAL A 94 -2.73 -7.42 18.53
N LYS A 95 -3.83 -8.11 18.18
CA LYS A 95 -3.81 -9.40 17.50
C LYS A 95 -4.16 -9.22 16.02
N ALA A 96 -3.30 -9.71 15.13
CA ALA A 96 -3.61 -9.81 13.71
C ALA A 96 -4.38 -11.11 13.43
N MET A 97 -5.41 -11.05 12.57
CA MET A 97 -6.24 -12.22 12.24
C MET A 97 -6.49 -12.25 10.73
N ALA A 98 -5.96 -13.25 10.03
CA ALA A 98 -6.27 -13.48 8.63
C ALA A 98 -7.74 -13.94 8.48
N ARG A 99 -8.59 -13.11 7.88
CA ARG A 99 -10.01 -13.42 7.61
C ARG A 99 -10.29 -13.43 6.11
N PRO A 100 -11.09 -14.37 5.59
CA PRO A 100 -11.58 -14.32 4.21
C PRO A 100 -12.42 -13.05 3.99
N LYS A 101 -12.05 -12.26 2.98
CA LYS A 101 -12.77 -11.07 2.50
C LYS A 101 -13.99 -11.45 1.66
N THR A 102 -13.97 -12.61 1.00
CA THR A 102 -15.05 -13.05 0.12
C THR A 102 -15.46 -14.52 0.38
N GLN A 103 -16.74 -14.85 0.11
CA GLN A 103 -17.25 -16.23 0.14
C GLN A 103 -16.63 -17.12 -0.96
N LEU A 104 -15.85 -16.53 -1.88
CA LEU A 104 -15.05 -17.22 -2.89
C LEU A 104 -13.60 -17.51 -2.45
N GLY A 105 -13.18 -17.09 -1.25
CA GLY A 105 -11.90 -17.51 -0.66
C GLY A 105 -10.72 -16.54 -0.78
N GLU A 106 -10.90 -15.29 -1.24
CA GLU A 106 -9.84 -14.27 -1.09
C GLU A 106 -9.71 -13.89 0.39
N LYS A 107 -8.50 -13.98 0.99
CA LYS A 107 -8.27 -13.61 2.40
C LYS A 107 -7.48 -12.30 2.55
N PHE A 108 -7.82 -11.61 3.64
CA PHE A 108 -7.37 -10.30 4.05
C PHE A 108 -6.80 -10.41 5.47
N VAL A 109 -5.86 -9.54 5.86
CA VAL A 109 -5.19 -9.58 7.19
C VAL A 109 -5.56 -8.39 8.05
#